data_AF-A0A0R1ZIX1-F1
#
_entry.id   AF-A0A0R1ZIX1-F1
#
_cell.length_a   1.000
_cell.length_b   1.000
_cell.length_c   1.000
_cell.angle_alpha   90.00
_cell.angle_beta   90.00
_cell.angle_gamma   90.00
#
_symmetry.space_group_name_H-M   'P 1'
#
loop_
_entity.id
_entity.type
_entity.pdbx_description
1 polymer ?
#
loop_
_entity_poly.entity_id
_entity_poly.type
_entity_poly.pdbx_seq_one_letter_code
_entity_poly.pdbx_strand_id
1 'polypeptide(L)'
;MVDEVKHAGLTTAQFAVLKMYCKIDQTVEDDMLEALISSASTQIASAVQTGIAPELLLKKPETRDRFFTAVIKQVKEEYDYRGEGADVMRYPLLDTVSAIVNQLRTEVSDDAND
;
A
#
# COMPACT_ATOMS: atom_id res chain seq x y z
N MET A 1 -17.77 1.63 16.46
CA MET A 1 -18.10 2.15 15.11
C MET A 1 -17.15 1.46 14.15
N VAL A 2 -17.64 0.86 13.07
CA VAL A 2 -16.76 0.32 12.03
C VAL A 2 -16.18 1.53 11.31
N ASP A 3 -14.85 1.65 11.29
CA ASP A 3 -14.19 2.74 10.58
C ASP A 3 -14.56 2.66 9.10
N GLU A 4 -15.13 3.75 8.58
CA GLU A 4 -15.57 3.81 7.19
C GLU A 4 -14.34 3.82 6.27
N VAL A 5 -14.35 2.94 5.26
CA VAL A 5 -13.31 2.91 4.23
C VAL A 5 -13.49 4.11 3.31
N LYS A 6 -12.47 4.97 3.25
CA LYS A 6 -12.38 6.19 2.43
C LYS A 6 -11.00 6.19 1.75
N HIS A 7 -10.54 7.30 1.16
CA HIS A 7 -9.13 7.50 0.78
C HIS A 7 -8.45 6.33 0.06
N ALA A 8 -8.96 5.96 -1.12
CA ALA A 8 -8.43 4.86 -1.94
C ALA A 8 -8.36 3.49 -1.23
N GLY A 9 -9.38 3.16 -0.43
CA GLY A 9 -9.52 1.84 0.19
C GLY A 9 -8.99 1.74 1.63
N LEU A 10 -8.51 2.85 2.20
CA LEU A 10 -8.03 2.95 3.58
C LEU A 10 -9.08 3.53 4.54
N THR A 11 -9.07 3.12 5.80
CA THR A 11 -9.85 3.84 6.82
C THR A 11 -9.27 5.24 7.06
N THR A 12 -10.04 6.16 7.62
CA THR A 12 -9.53 7.48 8.04
C THR A 12 -8.34 7.34 9.00
N ALA A 13 -8.35 6.35 9.90
CA ALA A 13 -7.24 6.09 10.80
C ALA A 13 -5.97 5.61 10.04
N GLN A 14 -6.13 4.70 9.07
CA GLN A 14 -5.03 4.26 8.21
C GLN A 14 -4.46 5.41 7.38
N PHE A 15 -5.33 6.24 6.78
CA PHE A 15 -4.90 7.40 6.02
C PHE A 15 -4.12 8.40 6.90
N ALA A 16 -4.59 8.66 8.12
CA ALA A 16 -3.87 9.51 9.08
C ALA A 16 -2.49 8.95 9.46
N VAL A 17 -2.37 7.63 9.65
CA VAL A 17 -1.08 6.97 9.91
C VAL A 17 -0.14 7.11 8.70
N LEU A 18 -0.65 6.95 7.49
CA LEU A 18 0.13 7.11 6.26
C LEU A 18 0.66 8.55 6.13
N LYS A 19 -0.20 9.56 6.37
CA LYS A 19 0.20 10.97 6.37
C LYS A 19 1.29 11.25 7.39
N MET A 20 1.14 10.74 8.61
CA MET A 20 2.16 10.85 9.65
C MET A 20 3.49 10.20 9.21
N TYR A 21 3.44 9.03 8.58
CA TYR A 21 4.63 8.33 8.08
C TYR A 21 5.35 9.12 6.96
N CYS A 22 4.58 9.77 6.08
CA CYS A 22 5.09 10.65 5.04
C CYS A 22 5.48 12.04 5.55
N LYS A 23 5.23 12.35 6.83
CA LYS A 23 5.43 13.66 7.47
C LYS A 23 4.64 14.78 6.78
N ILE A 24 3.36 14.50 6.49
CA ILE A 24 2.44 15.41 5.81
C ILE A 24 1.36 15.85 6.80
N ASP A 25 1.36 17.14 7.13
CA ASP A 25 0.49 17.71 8.15
C ASP A 25 -0.69 18.49 7.55
N GLN A 26 -0.62 18.79 6.25
CA GLN A 26 -1.59 19.56 5.48
C GLN A 26 -2.52 18.67 4.65
N THR A 27 -3.63 19.21 4.14
CA THR A 27 -4.62 18.47 3.35
C THR A 27 -4.57 18.75 1.85
N VAL A 28 -3.77 19.73 1.40
CA VAL A 28 -3.69 20.13 -0.02
C VAL A 28 -3.16 19.03 -0.93
N GLU A 29 -2.44 18.05 -0.37
CA GLU A 29 -1.87 16.91 -1.10
C GLU A 29 -2.72 15.63 -0.99
N ASP A 30 -3.89 15.68 -0.34
CA ASP A 30 -4.68 14.48 -0.05
C ASP A 30 -5.12 13.75 -1.34
N ASP A 31 -5.61 14.47 -2.35
CA ASP A 31 -6.01 13.87 -3.64
C ASP A 31 -4.83 13.18 -4.34
N MET A 32 -3.63 13.76 -4.24
CA MET A 32 -2.42 13.19 -4.82
C MET A 32 -1.97 11.95 -4.04
N LEU A 33 -2.03 12.00 -2.71
CA LEU A 33 -1.76 10.83 -1.86
C LEU A 33 -2.74 9.69 -2.15
N GLU A 34 -4.03 9.98 -2.34
CA GLU A 34 -5.03 8.98 -2.71
C GLU A 34 -4.69 8.30 -4.04
N ALA A 35 -4.19 9.06 -5.02
CA ALA A 35 -3.73 8.48 -6.29
C ALA A 35 -2.51 7.56 -6.10
N LEU A 36 -1.52 7.96 -5.29
CA LEU A 36 -0.35 7.12 -4.96
C LEU A 36 -0.77 5.85 -4.19
N ILE A 37 -1.67 5.98 -3.22
CA ILE A 37 -2.21 4.86 -2.45
C ILE A 37 -2.91 3.87 -3.39
N SER A 38 -3.76 4.35 -4.29
CA SER A 38 -4.46 3.50 -5.26
C SER A 38 -3.48 2.76 -6.18
N SER A 39 -2.46 3.48 -6.67
CA SER A 39 -1.42 2.91 -7.54
C SER A 39 -0.61 1.83 -6.82
N ALA A 40 0.00 2.18 -5.69
CA ALA A 40 0.81 1.27 -4.89
C ALA A 40 0.02 0.04 -4.42
N SER A 41 -1.21 0.25 -3.94
CA SER A 41 -2.08 -0.85 -3.50
C SER A 41 -2.39 -1.82 -4.63
N THR A 42 -2.69 -1.31 -5.84
CA THR A 42 -2.95 -2.15 -7.03
C THR A 42 -1.71 -2.91 -7.45
N GLN A 43 -0.56 -2.24 -7.49
CA GLN A 43 0.71 -2.86 -7.88
C GLN A 43 1.13 -3.97 -6.91
N ILE A 44 1.04 -3.69 -5.60
CA ILE A 44 1.38 -4.66 -4.55
C ILE A 44 0.39 -5.83 -4.57
N ALA A 45 -0.91 -5.57 -4.67
CA ALA A 45 -1.93 -6.63 -4.74
C ALA A 45 -1.68 -7.55 -5.95
N SER A 46 -1.45 -6.98 -7.14
CA SER A 46 -1.13 -7.75 -8.34
C SER A 46 0.19 -8.52 -8.21
N ALA A 47 1.15 -8.00 -7.45
CA ALA A 47 2.38 -8.72 -7.16
C ALA A 47 2.11 -9.89 -6.19
N VAL A 48 1.22 -9.74 -5.21
CA VAL A 48 0.81 -10.83 -4.31
C VAL A 48 0.07 -11.93 -5.08
N GLN A 49 -0.98 -11.60 -5.82
CA GLN A 49 -1.70 -12.55 -6.66
C GLN A 49 -2.35 -11.80 -7.82
N THR A 50 -2.14 -12.26 -9.05
CA THR A 50 -2.77 -11.62 -10.22
C THR A 50 -4.30 -11.64 -10.10
N GLY A 51 -4.92 -10.47 -10.23
CA GLY A 51 -6.37 -10.30 -10.17
C GLY A 51 -6.96 -10.16 -8.77
N ILE A 52 -6.16 -10.24 -7.69
CA ILE A 52 -6.67 -9.97 -6.35
C ILE A 52 -6.95 -8.47 -6.17
N ALA A 53 -8.11 -8.15 -5.61
CA ALA A 53 -8.48 -6.78 -5.27
C ALA A 53 -7.75 -6.36 -3.97
N PRO A 54 -7.12 -5.17 -3.90
CA PRO A 54 -6.44 -4.68 -2.70
C PRO A 54 -7.32 -4.71 -1.43
N GLU A 55 -8.61 -4.46 -1.59
CA GLU A 55 -9.58 -4.43 -0.50
C GLU A 55 -9.72 -5.78 0.19
N LEU A 56 -9.47 -6.90 -0.51
CA LEU A 56 -9.50 -8.23 0.10
C LEU A 56 -8.34 -8.41 1.08
N LEU A 57 -7.15 -7.93 0.71
CA LEU A 57 -5.97 -7.97 1.57
C LEU A 57 -6.10 -7.01 2.76
N LEU A 58 -6.81 -5.89 2.60
CA LEU A 58 -7.08 -4.95 3.70
C LEU A 58 -8.18 -5.42 4.65
N LYS A 59 -9.13 -6.24 4.20
CA LYS A 59 -10.24 -6.75 5.03
C LYS A 59 -9.83 -7.91 5.93
N LYS A 60 -8.90 -8.74 5.46
CA LYS A 60 -8.42 -9.96 6.13
C LYS A 60 -7.41 -9.64 7.23
N PRO A 61 -7.72 -9.83 8.53
CA PRO A 61 -6.82 -9.47 9.63
C PRO A 61 -5.40 -10.05 9.49
N GLU A 62 -5.30 -11.28 8.99
CA GLU A 62 -4.06 -12.01 8.76
C GLU A 62 -3.12 -11.32 7.77
N THR A 63 -3.65 -10.69 6.71
CA THR A 63 -2.86 -10.03 5.66
C THR A 63 -2.84 -8.51 5.80
N ARG A 64 -3.86 -7.92 6.45
CA ARG A 64 -4.11 -6.48 6.50
C ARG A 64 -2.90 -5.67 6.94
N ASP A 65 -2.30 -6.00 8.07
CA ASP A 65 -1.29 -5.14 8.68
C ASP A 65 0.02 -5.19 7.85
N ARG A 66 0.35 -6.36 7.29
CA ARG A 66 1.50 -6.53 6.36
C ARG A 66 1.25 -5.80 5.05
N PHE A 67 0.08 -5.99 4.44
CA PHE A 67 -0.28 -5.32 3.19
C PHE A 67 -0.29 -3.79 3.37
N PHE A 68 -0.90 -3.28 4.43
CA PHE A 68 -0.92 -1.86 4.74
C PHE A 68 0.50 -1.30 4.99
N THR A 69 1.36 -2.05 5.68
CA THR A 69 2.77 -1.67 5.88
C THR A 69 3.52 -1.56 4.54
N ALA A 70 3.28 -2.49 3.61
CA ALA A 70 3.86 -2.44 2.27
C ALA A 70 3.39 -1.21 1.49
N VAL A 71 2.08 -0.91 1.52
CA VAL A 71 1.50 0.27 0.88
C VAL A 71 2.13 1.55 1.42
N ILE A 72 2.20 1.74 2.75
CA ILE A 72 2.77 2.95 3.33
C ILE A 72 4.24 3.15 2.92
N LYS A 73 5.04 2.07 2.94
CA LYS A 73 6.45 2.12 2.53
C LYS A 73 6.60 2.53 1.07
N GLN A 74 5.80 1.94 0.18
CA GLN A 74 5.84 2.24 -1.25
C GLN A 74 5.35 3.65 -1.56
N VAL A 75 4.23 4.08 -0.96
CA VAL A 75 3.70 5.45 -1.12
C VAL A 75 4.70 6.48 -0.63
N LYS A 76 5.40 6.22 0.49
CA LYS A 76 6.44 7.13 0.96
C LYS A 76 7.55 7.31 -0.06
N GLU A 77 8.03 6.22 -0.66
CA GLU A 77 9.06 6.28 -1.71
C GLU A 77 8.57 7.11 -2.91
N GLU A 78 7.38 6.80 -3.42
CA GLU A 78 6.82 7.50 -4.58
C GLU A 78 6.58 8.98 -4.29
N TYR A 79 6.14 9.30 -3.07
CA TYR A 79 5.93 10.68 -2.62
C TYR A 79 7.24 11.45 -2.49
N ASP A 80 8.24 10.91 -1.78
CA ASP A 80 9.53 11.57 -1.53
C ASP A 80 10.26 11.87 -2.85
N TYR A 81 10.00 11.08 -3.89
CA TYR A 81 10.71 11.15 -5.16
C TYR A 81 9.86 11.56 -6.36
N ARG A 82 8.70 12.17 -6.12
CA ARG A 82 7.86 12.73 -7.18
C ARG A 82 8.64 13.79 -7.97
N GLY A 83 8.77 13.59 -9.29
CA GLY A 83 9.40 14.58 -10.19
C GLY A 83 10.93 14.57 -10.26
N GLU A 84 11.63 13.72 -9.50
CA GLU A 84 13.08 13.54 -9.59
C GLU A 84 13.43 12.71 -10.85
N GLY A 85 14.15 13.31 -11.79
CA GLY A 85 14.59 12.64 -13.02
C GLY A 85 15.75 11.70 -12.75
N ALA A 86 15.51 10.39 -12.89
CA ALA A 86 16.43 9.28 -13.19
C ALA A 86 17.87 9.20 -12.61
N ASP A 87 18.28 10.05 -11.66
CA ASP A 87 19.65 10.05 -11.11
C ASP A 87 19.88 8.91 -10.09
N VAL A 88 18.82 8.20 -9.70
CA VAL A 88 18.84 7.06 -8.79
C VAL A 88 18.18 5.85 -9.48
N MET A 89 18.88 4.71 -9.49
CA MET A 89 18.30 3.44 -9.94
C MET A 89 17.12 3.07 -9.03
N ARG A 90 15.94 2.87 -9.63
CA ARG A 90 14.73 2.51 -8.90
C ARG A 90 14.14 1.20 -9.37
N TYR A 91 13.68 0.43 -8.41
CA TYR A 91 12.92 -0.78 -8.64
C TYR A 91 11.42 -0.46 -8.61
N PRO A 92 10.58 -1.20 -9.36
CA PRO A 92 9.13 -1.03 -9.32
C PRO A 92 8.53 -1.17 -7.91
N LEU A 93 9.14 -1.98 -7.05
CA LEU A 93 8.82 -2.10 -5.63
C LEU A 93 10.12 -2.01 -4.82
N LEU A 94 10.05 -1.41 -3.63
CA LEU A 94 11.16 -1.46 -2.68
C LEU A 94 11.51 -2.91 -2.30
N ASP A 95 12.77 -3.20 -1.99
CA ASP A 95 13.20 -4.53 -1.53
C ASP A 95 12.43 -4.98 -0.28
N THR A 96 12.21 -4.05 0.66
CA THR A 96 11.44 -4.35 1.87
C THR A 96 9.95 -4.61 1.58
N VAL A 97 9.40 -3.99 0.53
CA VAL A 97 8.03 -4.26 0.05
C VAL A 97 7.98 -5.62 -0.63
N SER A 98 8.99 -5.96 -1.44
CA SER A 98 9.11 -7.25 -2.10
C SER A 98 9.18 -8.42 -1.10
N ALA A 99 9.88 -8.24 0.02
CA ALA A 99 9.91 -9.23 1.09
C ALA A 99 8.52 -9.49 1.71
N ILE A 100 7.73 -8.43 1.93
CA ILE A 100 6.35 -8.54 2.42
C ILE A 100 5.45 -9.22 1.37
N VAL A 101 5.58 -8.86 0.10
CA VAL A 101 4.85 -9.49 -1.01
C VAL A 101 5.08 -11.00 -1.03
N ASN A 102 6.32 -11.45 -0.82
CA ASN A 102 6.63 -12.88 -0.80
C ASN A 102 5.99 -13.62 0.38
N GLN A 103 5.86 -12.98 1.55
CA GLN A 103 5.13 -13.55 2.69
C GLN A 103 3.62 -13.62 2.42
N LEU A 104 3.05 -12.55 1.86
CA LEU A 104 1.63 -12.52 1.50
C LEU A 104 1.29 -13.55 0.42
N ARG A 105 2.18 -13.79 -0.54
CA ARG A 105 2.03 -14.83 -1.58
C ARG A 105 1.80 -16.21 -0.99
N THR A 106 2.56 -16.57 0.05
CA THR A 106 2.43 -17.90 0.68
C THR A 106 1.09 -18.03 1.40
N GLU A 107 0.69 -16.99 2.15
CA GLU A 107 -0.54 -17.00 2.93
C GLU A 107 -1.81 -17.03 2.05
N VAL A 108 -1.83 -16.22 0.99
CA VAL A 108 -2.97 -16.16 0.06
C VAL A 108 -3.11 -17.44 -0.76
N SER A 109 -1.99 -18.12 -1.05
CA SER A 109 -2.01 -19.40 -1.78
C SER A 109 -2.50 -20.55 -0.89
N ASP A 110 -2.19 -20.52 0.40
CA ASP A 110 -2.66 -21.52 1.37
C ASP A 110 -4.18 -21.42 1.57
N ASP A 111 -4.74 -20.20 1.62
CA ASP A 111 -6.19 -19.94 1.70
C ASP A 111 -6.98 -20.44 0.46
N ALA A 112 -6.33 -20.64 -0.69
CA ALA A 112 -6.99 -21.10 -1.91
C ALA A 112 -7.13 -22.64 -1.99
N ASN A 113 -6.48 -23.36 -1.09
CA ASN A 113 -6.45 -24.83 -1.05
C ASN A 113 -7.29 -25.43 0.10
N ASP A 114 -8.05 -24.60 0.82
CA ASP A 114 -9.02 -24.96 1.87
C ASP A 114 -10.47 -24.69 1.41
#